data_AF-A0A2D9LX66-F1
#
_entry.id   AF-A0A2D9LX66-F1
#
_cell.length_a   1.000
_cell.length_b   1.000
_cell.length_c   1.000
_cell.angle_alpha   90.00
_cell.angle_beta   90.00
_cell.angle_gamma   90.00
#
_symmetry.space_group_name_H-M   'P 1'
#
loop_
_entity.id
_entity.type
_entity.pdbx_description
1 polymer ?
#
loop_
_entity_poly.entity_id
_entity_poly.type
_entity_poly.pdbx_seq_one_letter_code
_entity_poly.pdbx_strand_id
1 'polypeptide(L)'
;MYTMIQAGSMGVPFTSTLGYAGTDILERRPNDFKIIENPFDSQERTVVAKAMNPDVAIFHGLKGDRLGNVLVQKHGEELLLAQASRRVIVTVEEIVNSVDFEDSDGWFIPAIHVSAVVHASLGAHPTGVPGLYDADEDRINEYVKASGTDESFNKYLNRYVFEVGSHQQYLELVGLRPELEAVAR
;
A
#
# COMPACT_ATOMS: atom_id res chain seq x y z
N MET A 1 -5.21 11.86 4.28
CA MET A 1 -4.32 11.20 3.28
C MET A 1 -5.15 10.67 2.11
N TYR A 2 -6.11 9.77 2.34
CA TYR A 2 -7.04 9.26 1.31
C TYR A 2 -7.52 10.33 0.33
N THR A 3 -8.12 11.40 0.84
CA THR A 3 -8.63 12.53 0.04
C THR A 3 -7.57 13.21 -0.84
N MET A 4 -6.32 13.27 -0.38
CA MET A 4 -5.20 13.82 -1.16
C MET A 4 -4.80 12.88 -2.31
N ILE A 5 -4.78 11.57 -2.05
CA ILE A 5 -4.53 10.55 -3.08
C ILE A 5 -5.66 10.52 -4.10
N GLN A 6 -6.92 10.64 -3.66
CA GLN A 6 -8.07 10.75 -4.54
C GLN A 6 -7.94 11.94 -5.50
N ALA A 7 -7.53 13.11 -4.99
CA ALA A 7 -7.27 14.29 -5.82
C ALA A 7 -6.14 14.03 -6.85
N GLY A 8 -5.07 13.34 -6.44
CA GLY A 8 -3.98 12.93 -7.35
C GLY A 8 -4.46 11.98 -8.44
N SER A 9 -5.24 10.97 -8.08
CA SER A 9 -5.86 10.00 -9.00
C SER A 9 -6.76 10.70 -10.04
N MET A 10 -7.48 11.75 -9.63
CA MET A 10 -8.32 12.56 -10.52
C MET A 10 -7.54 13.53 -11.40
N GLY A 11 -6.24 13.72 -11.17
CA GLY A 11 -5.42 14.72 -11.85
C GLY A 11 -5.76 16.17 -11.50
N VAL A 12 -6.43 16.41 -10.36
CA VAL A 12 -6.79 17.76 -9.90
C VAL A 12 -5.77 18.26 -8.88
N PRO A 13 -5.55 19.58 -8.73
CA PRO A 13 -4.53 20.11 -7.83
C PRO A 13 -4.86 19.97 -6.34
N PHE A 14 -6.15 19.86 -6.00
CA PHE A 14 -6.67 19.70 -4.65
C PHE A 14 -8.11 19.19 -4.69
N THR A 15 -8.64 18.77 -3.54
CA THR A 15 -10.07 18.51 -3.35
C THR A 15 -10.54 19.04 -1.99
N SER A 16 -11.86 19.14 -1.79
CA SER A 16 -12.47 19.64 -0.55
C SER A 16 -12.78 18.53 0.45
N THR A 17 -12.62 18.80 1.75
CA THR A 17 -12.90 17.86 2.84
C THR A 17 -13.07 18.57 4.18
N LEU A 18 -14.32 18.85 4.55
CA LEU A 18 -14.64 19.61 5.76
C LEU A 18 -14.12 18.96 7.07
N GLY A 19 -13.95 17.63 7.12
CA GLY A 19 -13.61 16.89 8.33
C GLY A 19 -12.29 17.25 9.02
N TYR A 20 -11.43 18.06 8.39
CA TYR A 20 -10.19 18.55 9.00
C TYR A 20 -10.37 19.90 9.74
N ALA A 21 -11.50 20.58 9.55
CA ALA A 21 -11.78 21.85 10.22
C ALA A 21 -11.79 21.69 11.74
N GLY A 22 -11.15 22.62 12.45
CA GLY A 22 -11.07 22.60 13.92
C GLY A 22 -10.07 21.60 14.49
N THR A 23 -9.27 20.92 13.66
CA THR A 23 -8.18 20.05 14.12
C THR A 23 -6.82 20.74 13.96
N ASP A 24 -5.84 20.33 14.77
CA ASP A 24 -4.46 20.85 14.70
C ASP A 24 -3.77 20.55 13.36
N ILE A 25 -4.33 19.70 12.49
CA ILE A 25 -3.69 19.34 11.21
C ILE A 25 -3.47 20.57 10.32
N LEU A 26 -4.35 21.56 10.42
CA LEU A 26 -4.25 22.82 9.68
C LEU A 26 -3.01 23.62 10.09
N GLU A 27 -2.64 23.57 11.36
CA GLU A 27 -1.45 24.24 11.90
C GLU A 27 -0.18 23.40 11.69
N ARG A 28 -0.30 22.08 11.80
CA ARG A 28 0.83 21.14 11.66
C ARG A 28 1.24 20.90 10.20
N ARG A 29 0.30 21.06 9.26
CA ARG A 29 0.50 20.83 7.81
C ARG A 29 -0.10 21.96 6.95
N PRO A 30 0.29 23.23 7.17
CA PRO A 30 -0.32 24.39 6.51
C PRO A 30 -0.07 24.44 4.99
N ASN A 31 0.91 23.68 4.51
CA ASN A 31 1.21 23.57 3.08
C ASN A 31 0.33 22.53 2.36
N ASP A 32 -0.31 21.64 3.11
CA ASP A 32 -1.13 20.55 2.56
C ASP A 32 -2.63 20.83 2.70
N PHE A 33 -3.02 21.59 3.73
CA PHE A 33 -4.42 21.91 4.02
C PHE A 33 -4.61 23.41 4.16
N LYS A 34 -5.71 23.93 3.59
CA LYS A 34 -6.11 25.34 3.72
C LYS A 34 -7.61 25.45 3.90
N ILE A 35 -8.07 26.44 4.66
CA ILE A 35 -9.49 26.82 4.68
C ILE A 35 -9.73 27.84 3.58
N ILE A 36 -10.72 27.59 2.73
CA ILE A 36 -11.19 28.53 1.71
C ILE A 36 -12.68 28.81 1.90
N GLU A 37 -13.17 29.89 1.30
CA GLU A 37 -14.61 30.14 1.14
C GLU A 37 -15.19 29.19 0.09
N ASN A 38 -16.41 28.70 0.31
CA ASN A 38 -17.11 27.92 -0.69
C ASN A 38 -17.49 28.84 -1.87
N PRO A 39 -17.04 28.54 -3.12
CA PRO A 39 -17.34 29.38 -4.27
C PRO A 39 -18.83 29.41 -4.67
N PHE A 40 -19.65 28.50 -4.13
CA PHE A 40 -21.09 28.43 -4.39
C PHE A 40 -21.96 29.01 -3.26
N ASP A 41 -21.39 29.20 -2.06
CA ASP A 41 -22.06 29.82 -0.91
C ASP A 41 -21.05 30.56 -0.04
N SER A 42 -21.10 31.91 -0.07
CA SER A 42 -20.17 32.76 0.70
C SER A 42 -20.36 32.66 2.22
N GLN A 43 -21.44 32.04 2.71
CA GLN A 43 -21.64 31.80 4.15
C GLN A 43 -20.94 30.52 4.62
N GLU A 44 -20.47 29.68 3.70
CA GLU A 44 -19.80 28.42 4.01
C GLU A 44 -18.30 28.50 3.78
N ARG A 45 -17.53 27.81 4.62
CA ARG A 45 -16.10 27.59 4.44
C ARG A 45 -15.82 26.10 4.46
N THR A 46 -14.83 25.68 3.68
CA THR A 46 -14.40 24.29 3.63
C THR A 46 -12.88 24.21 3.73
N VAL A 47 -12.39 23.03 4.09
CA VAL A 47 -10.95 22.72 4.00
C VAL A 47 -10.69 22.14 2.63
N VAL A 48 -9.65 22.61 1.95
CA VAL A 48 -9.07 21.95 0.78
C VAL A 48 -7.80 21.23 1.16
N ALA A 49 -7.62 20.04 0.61
CA ALA A 49 -6.45 19.21 0.75
C ALA A 49 -5.73 19.13 -0.60
N LYS A 50 -4.45 19.49 -0.62
CA LYS A 50 -3.59 19.41 -1.80
C LYS A 50 -3.50 17.98 -2.31
N ALA A 51 -3.45 17.79 -3.63
CA ALA A 51 -3.24 16.48 -4.22
C ALA A 51 -1.88 15.88 -3.84
N MET A 52 -1.89 14.57 -3.62
CA MET A 52 -0.69 13.76 -3.38
C MET A 52 -0.43 12.92 -4.62
N ASN A 53 0.73 13.15 -5.25
CA ASN A 53 1.18 12.46 -6.45
C ASN A 53 2.52 11.78 -6.16
N PRO A 54 2.53 10.53 -5.65
CA PRO A 54 3.78 9.85 -5.32
C PRO A 54 4.65 9.60 -6.56
N ASP A 55 5.97 9.68 -6.39
CA ASP A 55 6.90 9.25 -7.44
C ASP A 55 6.85 7.73 -7.66
N VAL A 56 6.68 6.98 -6.56
CA VAL A 56 6.58 5.53 -6.54
C VAL A 56 5.54 5.11 -5.51
N ALA A 57 4.60 4.26 -5.91
CA ALA A 57 3.77 3.49 -5.00
C ALA A 57 4.26 2.04 -4.97
N ILE A 58 4.28 1.48 -3.76
CA ILE A 58 4.55 0.07 -3.52
C ILE A 58 3.40 -0.47 -2.68
N PHE A 59 2.75 -1.52 -3.14
CA PHE A 59 1.70 -2.22 -2.40
C PHE A 59 1.71 -3.71 -2.73
N HIS A 60 0.97 -4.48 -1.95
CA HIS A 60 0.89 -5.93 -2.07
C HIS A 60 -0.49 -6.35 -2.60
N GLY A 61 -0.50 -7.21 -3.61
CA GLY A 61 -1.70 -7.76 -4.24
C GLY A 61 -1.83 -9.26 -4.04
N LEU A 62 -2.99 -9.81 -4.41
CA LEU A 62 -3.28 -11.24 -4.34
C LEU A 62 -2.62 -11.98 -5.50
N LYS A 63 -2.94 -11.56 -6.73
CA LYS A 63 -2.50 -12.22 -7.97
C LYS A 63 -1.93 -11.19 -8.93
N GLY A 64 -0.99 -11.60 -9.76
CA GLY A 64 -0.53 -10.81 -10.90
C GLY A 64 -0.33 -11.69 -12.12
N ASP A 65 -0.38 -11.09 -13.31
CA ASP A 65 -0.04 -11.78 -14.56
C ASP A 65 1.21 -11.21 -15.23
N ARG A 66 1.65 -11.88 -16.30
CA ARG A 66 2.82 -11.47 -17.09
C ARG A 66 2.59 -10.21 -17.94
N LEU A 67 1.35 -9.76 -18.09
CA LEU A 67 1.01 -8.52 -18.80
C LEU A 67 1.06 -7.30 -17.87
N GLY A 68 1.14 -7.53 -16.56
CA GLY A 68 1.19 -6.48 -15.54
C GLY A 68 -0.16 -6.18 -14.90
N ASN A 69 -1.20 -6.94 -15.21
CA ASN A 69 -2.47 -6.81 -14.51
C ASN A 69 -2.33 -7.42 -13.11
N VAL A 70 -3.00 -6.82 -12.13
CA VAL A 70 -2.99 -7.30 -10.76
C VAL A 70 -4.38 -7.32 -10.15
N LEU A 71 -4.58 -8.27 -9.26
CA LEU A 71 -5.76 -8.37 -8.41
C LEU A 71 -5.36 -7.99 -7.00
N VAL A 72 -6.00 -6.98 -6.42
CA VAL A 72 -5.77 -6.53 -5.04
C VAL A 72 -6.95 -6.88 -4.16
N GLN A 73 -6.77 -6.77 -2.85
CA GLN A 73 -7.88 -6.95 -1.91
C GLN A 73 -9.02 -5.97 -2.19
N LYS A 74 -10.26 -6.42 -1.97
CA LYS A 74 -11.42 -5.55 -2.10
C LYS A 74 -11.38 -4.45 -1.03
N HIS A 75 -11.92 -3.28 -1.36
CA HIS A 75 -12.08 -2.14 -0.46
C HIS A 75 -10.77 -1.45 -0.04
N GLY A 76 -9.63 -1.84 -0.63
CA GLY A 76 -8.39 -1.11 -0.46
C GLY A 76 -8.32 0.16 -1.32
N GLU A 77 -7.25 0.93 -1.12
CA GLU A 77 -7.02 2.21 -1.78
C GLU A 77 -6.04 2.09 -2.97
N GLU A 78 -5.62 0.86 -3.32
CA GLU A 78 -4.50 0.58 -4.22
C GLU A 78 -4.76 1.10 -5.63
N LEU A 79 -6.00 1.03 -6.14
CA LEU A 79 -6.34 1.58 -7.45
C LEU A 79 -6.14 3.11 -7.50
N LEU A 80 -6.62 3.83 -6.47
CA LEU A 80 -6.43 5.28 -6.38
C LEU A 80 -4.94 5.62 -6.23
N LEU A 81 -4.21 4.86 -5.41
CA LEU A 81 -2.78 5.03 -5.22
C LEU A 81 -2.01 4.77 -6.53
N ALA A 82 -2.39 3.74 -7.28
CA ALA A 82 -1.80 3.41 -8.57
C ALA A 82 -2.05 4.51 -9.61
N GLN A 83 -3.26 5.05 -9.66
CA GLN A 83 -3.64 6.16 -10.55
C GLN A 83 -2.93 7.48 -10.19
N ALA A 84 -2.73 7.74 -8.90
CA ALA A 84 -2.06 8.96 -8.42
C ALA A 84 -0.53 8.94 -8.58
N SER A 85 0.07 7.77 -8.82
CA SER A 85 1.52 7.58 -8.75
C SER A 85 2.19 7.55 -10.12
N ARG A 86 3.42 8.07 -10.19
CA ARG A 86 4.21 8.06 -11.45
C ARG A 86 4.72 6.66 -11.81
N ARG A 87 5.05 5.84 -10.80
CA ARG A 87 5.47 4.45 -10.94
C ARG A 87 4.81 3.60 -9.88
N VAL A 88 4.50 2.35 -10.21
CA VAL A 88 3.81 1.42 -9.32
C VAL A 88 4.51 0.07 -9.36
N ILE A 89 4.92 -0.41 -8.19
CA ILE A 89 5.48 -1.74 -7.99
C ILE A 89 4.51 -2.52 -7.13
N VAL A 90 4.07 -3.67 -7.62
CA VAL A 90 3.13 -4.53 -6.91
C VAL A 90 3.83 -5.83 -6.59
N THR A 91 4.01 -6.14 -5.31
CA THR A 91 4.35 -7.50 -4.90
C THR A 91 3.07 -8.33 -4.88
N VAL A 92 3.10 -9.60 -5.26
CA VAL A 92 1.90 -10.47 -5.27
C VAL A 92 2.19 -11.81 -4.65
N GLU A 93 1.15 -12.40 -4.06
CA GLU A 93 1.20 -13.76 -3.52
C GLU A 93 1.40 -14.80 -4.62
N GLU A 94 0.72 -14.63 -5.76
CA GLU A 94 0.75 -15.60 -6.86
C GLU A 94 0.92 -14.92 -8.24
N ILE A 95 1.64 -15.59 -9.14
CA ILE A 95 1.66 -15.25 -10.57
C ILE A 95 0.80 -16.25 -11.34
N VAL A 96 -0.28 -15.77 -11.95
CA VAL A 96 -1.22 -16.56 -12.75
C VAL A 96 -1.09 -16.27 -14.23
N ASN A 97 -1.74 -17.08 -15.07
CA ASN A 97 -1.72 -16.90 -16.53
C ASN A 97 -2.40 -15.61 -17.00
N SER A 98 -3.52 -15.25 -16.37
CA SER A 98 -4.30 -14.06 -16.68
C SER A 98 -5.00 -13.59 -15.42
N VAL A 99 -4.98 -12.28 -15.19
CA VAL A 99 -5.85 -11.61 -14.24
C VAL A 99 -6.81 -10.74 -15.04
N ASP A 100 -8.10 -10.81 -14.74
CA ASP A 100 -9.12 -10.00 -15.40
C ASP A 100 -10.13 -9.41 -14.40
N PHE A 101 -11.07 -8.63 -14.92
CA PHE A 101 -12.09 -7.94 -14.13
C PHE A 101 -13.24 -8.85 -13.68
N GLU A 102 -13.32 -10.09 -14.19
CA GLU A 102 -14.31 -11.08 -13.80
C GLU A 102 -13.86 -11.88 -12.56
N ASP A 103 -12.56 -11.84 -12.21
CA ASP A 103 -12.05 -12.45 -10.98
C ASP A 103 -12.69 -11.81 -9.75
N SER A 104 -13.59 -12.58 -9.13
CA SER A 104 -14.40 -12.13 -8.00
C SER A 104 -13.65 -12.12 -6.67
N ASP A 105 -12.40 -12.57 -6.61
CA ASP A 105 -11.62 -12.65 -5.37
C ASP A 105 -11.14 -11.26 -4.92
N GLY A 106 -11.04 -10.29 -5.84
CA GLY A 106 -10.45 -8.98 -5.56
C GLY A 106 -10.93 -7.84 -6.45
N TRP A 107 -10.15 -6.76 -6.47
CA TRP A 107 -10.33 -5.64 -7.39
C TRP A 107 -9.23 -5.63 -8.44
N PHE A 108 -9.64 -5.48 -9.69
CA PHE A 108 -8.75 -5.47 -10.83
C PHE A 108 -8.06 -4.12 -11.00
N ILE A 109 -6.73 -4.12 -11.10
CA ILE A 109 -5.94 -2.97 -11.53
C ILE A 109 -5.29 -3.32 -12.87
N PRO A 110 -5.66 -2.62 -13.96
CA PRO A 110 -5.11 -2.91 -15.27
C PRO A 110 -3.63 -2.52 -15.38
N ALA A 111 -2.90 -3.26 -16.22
CA ALA A 111 -1.46 -3.10 -16.44
C ALA A 111 -1.00 -1.68 -16.81
N ILE A 112 -1.89 -0.84 -17.38
CA ILE A 112 -1.57 0.55 -17.71
C ILE A 112 -1.15 1.40 -16.49
N HIS A 113 -1.54 0.97 -15.28
CA HIS A 113 -1.17 1.65 -14.03
C HIS A 113 0.02 0.98 -13.34
N VAL A 114 0.52 -0.15 -13.82
CA VAL A 114 1.53 -0.97 -13.12
C VAL A 114 2.86 -0.91 -13.85
N SER A 115 3.94 -0.58 -13.13
CA SER A 115 5.30 -0.54 -13.68
C SER A 115 6.06 -1.86 -13.49
N ALA A 116 5.79 -2.60 -12.42
CA ALA A 116 6.39 -3.89 -12.15
C ALA A 116 5.47 -4.76 -11.28
N VAL A 117 5.42 -6.06 -11.60
CA VAL A 117 4.82 -7.10 -10.77
C VAL A 117 5.94 -7.98 -10.25
N VAL A 118 5.98 -8.23 -8.94
CA VAL A 118 7.03 -8.99 -8.27
C VAL A 118 6.37 -10.14 -7.51
N HIS A 119 6.73 -11.38 -7.86
CA HIS A 119 6.31 -12.53 -7.09
C HIS A 119 7.01 -12.54 -5.72
N ALA A 120 6.24 -12.38 -4.66
CA ALA A 120 6.73 -12.42 -3.29
C ALA A 120 5.65 -13.05 -2.41
N SER A 121 5.51 -14.38 -2.49
CA SER A 121 4.60 -15.14 -1.64
C SER A 121 4.94 -14.96 -0.15
N LEU A 122 3.92 -14.86 0.69
CA LEU A 122 3.99 -14.42 2.08
C LEU A 122 4.59 -13.02 2.22
N GLY A 123 4.40 -12.17 1.20
CA GLY A 123 5.08 -10.89 1.05
C GLY A 123 4.59 -9.81 2.00
N ALA A 124 3.37 -9.97 2.52
CA ALA A 124 2.82 -9.09 3.55
C ALA A 124 3.13 -9.57 4.99
N HIS A 125 3.87 -10.67 5.20
CA HIS A 125 4.32 -11.02 6.55
C HIS A 125 5.16 -9.86 7.14
N PRO A 126 4.91 -9.43 8.40
CA PRO A 126 4.11 -10.07 9.44
C PRO A 126 2.65 -9.58 9.58
N THR A 127 2.14 -8.70 8.71
CA THR A 127 0.80 -8.12 8.88
C THR A 127 -0.36 -9.04 8.47
N GLY A 128 -0.12 -9.98 7.55
CA GLY A 128 -1.15 -10.89 7.03
C GLY A 128 -1.82 -10.41 5.74
N VAL A 129 -2.51 -11.33 5.07
CA VAL A 129 -3.40 -11.06 3.92
C VAL A 129 -4.75 -11.71 4.21
N PRO A 130 -5.81 -10.93 4.48
CA PRO A 130 -7.15 -11.43 4.70
C PRO A 130 -7.59 -12.48 3.67
N GLY A 131 -8.03 -13.64 4.17
CA GLY A 131 -8.45 -14.78 3.34
C GLY A 131 -7.31 -15.74 2.95
N LEU A 132 -6.04 -15.37 3.13
CA LEU A 132 -4.89 -16.25 2.87
C LEU A 132 -4.15 -16.62 4.15
N TYR A 133 -3.71 -15.65 4.94
CA TYR A 133 -3.01 -15.90 6.20
C TYR A 133 -3.13 -14.72 7.19
N ASP A 134 -3.18 -15.05 8.47
CA ASP A 134 -3.33 -14.09 9.57
C ASP A 134 -2.03 -13.32 9.86
N ALA A 135 -2.16 -12.25 10.64
CA ALA A 135 -1.02 -11.52 11.16
C ALA A 135 -0.18 -12.39 12.11
N ASP A 136 1.14 -12.26 12.02
CA ASP A 136 2.07 -12.88 12.94
C ASP A 136 2.28 -11.95 14.14
N GLU A 137 1.38 -12.06 15.12
CA GLU A 137 1.41 -11.22 16.32
C GLU A 137 2.71 -11.34 17.10
N ASP A 138 3.34 -12.52 17.11
CA ASP A 138 4.62 -12.73 17.80
C ASP A 138 5.74 -11.92 17.13
N ARG A 139 5.82 -11.91 15.79
CA ARG A 139 6.80 -11.09 15.06
C ARG A 139 6.52 -9.60 15.17
N ILE A 140 5.26 -9.19 15.14
CA ILE A 140 4.87 -7.78 15.36
C ILE A 140 5.29 -7.35 16.77
N ASN A 141 5.03 -8.16 17.79
CA ASN A 141 5.42 -7.88 19.16
C ASN A 141 6.94 -7.84 19.34
N GLU A 142 7.69 -8.70 18.63
CA GLU A 142 9.15 -8.64 18.60
C GLU A 142 9.66 -7.33 17.99
N TYR A 143 9.10 -6.89 16.86
CA TYR A 143 9.42 -5.61 16.22
C TYR A 143 9.18 -4.44 17.17
N VAL A 144 8.00 -4.37 17.81
CA VAL A 144 7.63 -3.30 18.74
C VAL A 144 8.58 -3.24 19.95
N LYS A 145 8.97 -4.40 20.50
CA LYS A 145 9.95 -4.45 21.60
C LYS A 145 11.33 -4.00 21.12
N ALA A 146 11.75 -4.41 19.93
CA ALA A 146 13.05 -4.05 19.38
C ALA A 146 13.15 -2.57 18.98
N SER A 147 12.05 -1.91 18.63
CA SER A 147 12.03 -0.50 18.23
C SER A 147 12.16 0.50 19.40
N GLY A 148 12.40 0.02 20.62
CA GLY A 148 12.51 0.87 21.82
C GLY A 148 13.76 1.76 21.88
N THR A 149 14.90 1.29 21.35
CA THR A 149 16.14 2.08 21.23
C THR A 149 16.84 1.80 19.90
N ASP A 150 17.73 2.71 19.50
CA ASP A 150 18.53 2.55 18.27
C ASP A 150 19.39 1.27 18.33
N GLU A 151 19.96 0.93 19.49
CA GLU A 151 20.80 -0.26 19.63
C GLU A 151 20.00 -1.57 19.48
N SER A 152 18.79 -1.65 20.08
CA SER A 152 17.94 -2.83 19.93
C SER A 152 17.37 -2.93 18.51
N PHE A 153 17.02 -1.80 17.91
CA PHE A 153 16.44 -1.78 16.57
C PHE A 153 17.47 -2.12 15.50
N ASN A 154 18.71 -1.64 15.62
CA ASN A 154 19.80 -2.02 14.73
C ASN A 154 20.09 -3.52 14.76
N LYS A 155 20.01 -4.18 15.93
CA LYS A 155 20.13 -5.64 16.03
C LYS A 155 19.00 -6.37 15.30
N TYR A 156 17.77 -5.86 15.42
CA TYR A 156 16.62 -6.40 14.70
C TYR A 156 16.79 -6.26 13.18
N LEU A 157 17.16 -5.07 12.71
CA LEU A 157 17.39 -4.82 11.27
C LEU A 157 18.54 -5.65 10.72
N ASN A 158 19.64 -5.79 11.46
CA ASN A 158 20.74 -6.68 11.03
C ASN A 158 20.21 -8.10 10.82
N ARG A 159 19.51 -8.66 11.81
CA ARG A 159 19.01 -10.02 11.76
C ARG A 159 18.00 -10.28 10.63
N TYR A 160 17.02 -9.40 10.45
CA TYR A 160 15.87 -9.66 9.55
C TYR A 160 15.96 -8.96 8.19
N VAL A 161 16.86 -7.98 8.03
CA VAL A 161 16.95 -7.15 6.81
C VAL A 161 18.36 -7.20 6.22
N PHE A 162 19.39 -6.81 6.96
CA PHE A 162 20.72 -6.59 6.38
C PHE A 162 21.58 -7.86 6.24
N GLU A 163 21.41 -8.85 7.12
CA GLU A 163 22.08 -10.16 7.05
C GLU A 163 21.29 -11.17 6.20
N VAL A 164 20.10 -10.78 5.73
CA VAL A 164 19.25 -11.59 4.86
C VAL A 164 19.44 -11.15 3.40
N GLY A 165 19.89 -12.06 2.55
CA GLY A 165 20.18 -11.77 1.14
C GLY A 165 18.98 -11.90 0.19
N SER A 166 17.83 -12.40 0.65
CA SER A 166 16.64 -12.57 -0.18
C SER A 166 15.35 -12.77 0.63
N HIS A 167 14.20 -12.55 0.01
CA HIS A 167 12.89 -12.87 0.60
C HIS A 167 12.79 -14.32 1.05
N GLN A 168 13.32 -15.27 0.26
CA GLN A 168 13.33 -16.68 0.63
C GLN A 168 14.11 -16.96 1.93
N GLN A 169 15.28 -16.35 2.09
CA GLN A 169 16.06 -16.47 3.32
C GLN A 169 15.37 -15.84 4.53
N TYR A 170 14.60 -14.77 4.32
CA TYR A 170 13.75 -14.18 5.36
C TYR A 170 12.70 -15.18 5.84
N LEU A 171 11.95 -15.79 4.91
CA LEU A 171 10.91 -16.77 5.23
C LEU A 171 11.49 -17.97 6.00
N GLU A 172 12.62 -18.50 5.55
CA GLU A 172 13.34 -19.58 6.26
C GLU A 172 13.74 -19.19 7.69
N LEU A 173 14.26 -17.97 7.87
CA LEU A 173 14.64 -17.44 9.17
C LEU A 173 13.45 -17.34 10.14
N VAL A 174 12.26 -17.00 9.64
CA VAL A 174 11.02 -16.92 10.43
C VAL A 174 10.23 -18.23 10.46
N GLY A 175 10.77 -19.31 9.88
CA GLY A 175 10.14 -20.64 9.88
C GLY A 175 8.94 -20.76 8.94
N LEU A 176 8.76 -19.81 8.03
CA LEU A 176 7.72 -19.81 7.01
C LEU A 176 8.21 -20.51 5.74
N ARG A 177 7.29 -21.20 5.08
CA ARG A 177 7.50 -21.79 3.77
C ARG A 177 6.31 -21.41 2.90
N PRO A 178 6.53 -20.75 1.74
CA PRO A 178 5.47 -20.63 0.75
C PRO A 178 4.90 -22.01 0.46
N GLU A 179 3.58 -22.12 0.32
CA GLU A 179 3.02 -23.34 -0.24
C GLU A 179 3.58 -23.50 -1.66
N LEU A 180 4.44 -24.51 -1.83
CA LEU A 180 4.98 -24.87 -3.13
C LEU A 180 3.90 -25.64 -3.88
N GLU A 181 2.96 -24.98 -4.55
CA GLU A 181 2.09 -25.67 -5.50
C GLU A 181 2.05 -25.01 -6.88
N ALA A 182 2.43 -25.86 -7.84
CA ALA A 182 2.33 -25.79 -9.29
C ALA A 182 2.47 -24.40 -9.92
N VAL A 183 3.46 -24.28 -10.82
CA VAL A 183 3.26 -23.52 -12.05
C VAL A 183 1.99 -24.08 -12.71
N ALA A 184 0.83 -23.52 -12.36
CA ALA A 184 -0.47 -23.98 -12.81
C ALA A 184 -0.62 -23.52 -14.26
N ARG A 185 -0.46 -24.51 -15.13
CA ARG A 185 -0.73 -24.59 -16.58
C ARG A 185 -1.53 -23.44 -17.18
#